data_AF-A0A2W4QSW3-F1
#
_entry.id   AF-A0A2W4QSW3-F1
#
_cell.length_a   1.000
_cell.length_b   1.000
_cell.length_c   1.000
_cell.angle_alpha   90.00
_cell.angle_beta   90.00
_cell.angle_gamma   90.00
#
_symmetry.space_group_name_H-M   'P 1'
#
loop_
_entity.id
_entity.type
_entity.pdbx_description
1 polymer ?
#
loop_
_entity_poly.entity_id
_entity_poly.type
_entity_poly.pdbx_seq_one_letter_code
_entity_poly.pdbx_strand_id
1 'polypeptide(L)'
;MSKNKDLKRLIRARMAKTGESYTTARAHLIGRKNRRHASQPEAPEHPTESVREQPTAAESPAAHEHRTALPIPDGYEKITGRSDAAVLKASGRTWPEWVALLDRRGAAGMEHRAIAKLVHEKYGVGEWWAQMITVGYERLRGLRDVGQRRGGSYEASKSVTVAAPVEALWCAVHDPEQRKRWLPGVELEIRTATEPKSMRIRLADGLRMEAYFTAKGPAKSALAVQVQGLPDRKAAQAAKEFWGERLAALKALIARE
;
A
#
# COMPACT_ATOMS: atom_id res chain seq x y z
N MET A 1 30.22 15.68 -17.54
CA MET A 1 30.24 14.56 -16.56
C MET A 1 28.93 14.58 -15.78
N SER A 2 28.17 13.47 -15.77
CA SER A 2 26.76 13.51 -15.34
C SER A 2 26.59 13.41 -13.82
N LYS A 3 25.73 14.28 -13.27
CA LYS A 3 25.29 14.36 -11.85
C LYS A 3 24.87 13.01 -11.23
N ASN A 4 24.63 12.01 -12.08
CA ASN A 4 24.19 10.66 -11.74
C ASN A 4 25.34 9.75 -11.26
N LYS A 5 26.58 9.98 -11.72
CA LYS A 5 27.76 9.22 -11.24
C LYS A 5 28.10 9.57 -9.79
N ASP A 6 28.05 10.86 -9.44
CA ASP A 6 28.39 11.33 -8.09
C ASP A 6 27.39 10.87 -7.04
N LEU A 7 26.10 10.86 -7.39
CA LEU A 7 25.05 10.36 -6.50
C LEU A 7 25.22 8.86 -6.21
N LYS A 8 25.52 8.05 -7.23
CA LYS A 8 25.78 6.61 -7.06
C LYS A 8 27.03 6.36 -6.20
N ARG A 9 28.07 7.19 -6.31
CA ARG A 9 29.29 7.09 -5.48
C ARG A 9 29.00 7.38 -4.01
N LEU A 10 28.22 8.41 -3.73
CA LEU A 10 27.83 8.79 -2.36
C LEU A 10 26.92 7.76 -1.69
N ILE A 11 26.00 7.15 -2.44
CA ILE A 11 25.14 6.08 -1.95
C ILE A 11 25.99 4.87 -1.53
N ARG A 12 26.92 4.42 -2.38
CA ARG A 12 27.79 3.27 -2.08
C ARG A 12 28.72 3.52 -0.90
N ALA A 13 29.30 4.73 -0.80
CA ALA A 13 30.15 5.11 0.33
C ALA A 13 29.37 5.10 1.66
N ARG A 14 28.08 5.50 1.65
CA ARG A 14 27.21 5.41 2.83
C ARG A 14 26.90 3.96 3.18
N MET A 15 26.47 3.16 2.20
CA MET A 15 26.18 1.73 2.42
C MET A 15 27.35 0.99 3.06
N ALA A 16 28.59 1.24 2.58
CA ALA A 16 29.79 0.63 3.14
C ALA A 16 30.08 1.07 4.59
N LYS A 17 29.64 2.27 4.98
CA LYS A 17 29.86 2.85 6.31
C LYS A 17 28.77 2.48 7.32
N THR A 18 27.55 2.24 6.85
CA THR A 18 26.37 2.03 7.73
C THR A 18 25.75 0.65 7.64
N GLY A 19 26.15 -0.19 6.67
CA GLY A 19 25.53 -1.49 6.42
C GLY A 19 24.10 -1.39 5.85
N GLU A 20 23.64 -0.18 5.52
CA GLU A 20 22.28 0.08 5.03
C GLU A 20 22.08 -0.42 3.58
N SER A 21 20.85 -0.82 3.25
CA SER A 21 20.48 -1.17 1.87
C SER A 21 20.50 0.05 0.94
N TYR A 22 20.68 -0.18 -0.36
CA TYR A 22 20.85 0.88 -1.38
C TYR A 22 19.67 1.86 -1.42
N THR A 23 18.45 1.38 -1.20
CA THR A 23 17.23 2.20 -1.18
C THR A 23 17.17 3.10 0.04
N THR A 24 17.53 2.58 1.22
CA THR A 24 17.65 3.34 2.47
C THR A 24 18.72 4.44 2.36
N ALA A 25 19.92 4.07 1.89
CA ALA A 25 21.02 5.02 1.71
C ALA A 25 20.68 6.13 0.69
N ARG A 26 19.95 5.80 -0.39
CA ARG A 26 19.47 6.77 -1.38
C ARG A 26 18.41 7.72 -0.83
N ALA A 27 17.44 7.20 -0.07
CA ALA A 27 16.39 8.02 0.54
C ALA A 27 16.96 9.07 1.51
N HIS A 28 17.94 8.70 2.33
CA HIS A 28 18.59 9.64 3.24
C HIS A 28 19.38 10.74 2.53
N LEU A 29 20.07 10.43 1.43
CA LEU A 29 20.82 11.42 0.66
C LEU A 29 19.91 12.41 -0.09
N ILE A 30 18.75 11.95 -0.57
CA ILE A 30 17.76 12.81 -1.22
C ILE A 30 17.02 13.67 -0.19
N GLY A 31 16.61 13.11 0.96
CA GLY A 31 15.96 13.84 2.04
C GLY A 31 16.84 14.93 2.67
N ARG A 32 18.15 14.71 2.75
CA ARG A 32 19.11 15.72 3.25
C ARG A 32 19.32 16.88 2.27
N LYS A 33 19.16 16.64 0.96
CA LYS A 33 19.24 17.68 -0.07
C LYS A 33 18.05 18.64 0.01
N ASN A 34 16.86 18.13 0.35
CA ASN A 34 15.68 18.95 0.59
C ASN A 34 15.76 19.74 1.91
N ARG A 35 16.37 19.20 2.98
CA ARG A 35 16.60 19.98 4.22
C ARG A 35 17.61 21.11 4.04
N ARG A 36 18.58 20.99 3.14
CA ARG A 36 19.53 22.08 2.83
C ARG A 36 18.92 23.21 1.99
N HIS A 37 17.77 22.98 1.34
CA HIS A 37 17.00 24.04 0.69
C HIS A 37 15.98 24.70 1.65
N ALA A 38 15.87 24.22 2.88
CA ALA A 38 14.95 24.73 3.89
C ALA A 38 15.70 24.99 5.20
N SER A 39 16.42 26.11 5.26
CA SER A 39 17.06 26.72 6.44
C SER A 39 17.50 28.13 5.99
N GLN A 40 17.08 29.27 6.54
CA GLN A 40 16.92 29.72 7.94
C GLN A 40 16.43 31.21 7.94
N PRO A 41 16.24 31.94 9.08
CA PRO A 41 15.59 31.63 10.37
C PRO A 41 14.67 32.79 10.90
N GLU A 42 13.88 32.56 11.95
CA GLU A 42 13.62 33.62 12.96
C GLU A 42 13.28 33.01 14.33
N ALA A 43 14.00 33.47 15.36
CA ALA A 43 13.78 33.28 16.79
C ALA A 43 13.44 34.67 17.39
N PRO A 44 12.83 34.80 18.58
CA PRO A 44 13.59 34.75 19.86
C PRO A 44 12.84 34.02 21.01
N GLU A 45 13.53 33.24 21.85
CA GLU A 45 14.06 33.54 23.22
C GLU A 45 13.03 33.57 24.39
N HIS A 46 13.00 32.46 25.17
CA HIS A 46 13.22 32.27 26.64
C HIS A 46 12.75 33.32 27.69
N PRO A 47 12.58 33.00 29.02
CA PRO A 47 13.25 31.94 29.80
C PRO A 47 12.48 31.27 31.00
N THR A 48 13.12 30.21 31.58
CA THR A 48 13.24 29.75 33.01
C THR A 48 12.00 29.65 33.93
N GLU A 49 11.74 28.66 34.81
CA GLU A 49 12.53 27.96 35.85
C GLU A 49 11.59 26.86 36.47
N SER A 50 11.99 25.60 36.68
CA SER A 50 12.50 24.99 37.94
C SER A 50 11.47 24.27 38.85
N VAL A 51 11.99 23.24 39.53
CA VAL A 51 11.52 22.54 40.75
C VAL A 51 10.66 21.27 40.60
N ARG A 52 11.37 20.13 40.65
CA ARG A 52 11.27 18.99 41.59
C ARG A 52 9.94 18.78 42.34
N GLU A 53 9.36 17.59 42.25
CA GLU A 53 9.14 16.66 43.39
C GLU A 53 8.33 15.43 42.97
N GLN A 54 8.89 14.24 43.24
CA GLN A 54 8.12 13.02 43.45
C GLN A 54 7.73 12.98 44.92
N PRO A 55 6.51 12.50 45.24
CA PRO A 55 6.40 11.51 46.30
C PRO A 55 5.65 10.26 45.85
N THR A 56 6.07 9.18 46.48
CA THR A 56 5.67 7.79 46.34
C THR A 56 4.36 7.46 47.04
N ALA A 57 3.68 6.42 46.51
CA ALA A 57 2.83 5.45 47.19
C ALA A 57 1.47 5.89 47.77
N ALA A 58 0.38 5.40 47.17
CA ALA A 58 -0.60 4.50 47.80
C ALA A 58 -1.74 4.17 46.81
N GLU A 59 -2.08 2.88 46.72
CA GLU A 59 -3.14 2.33 45.89
C GLU A 59 -4.54 2.84 46.31
N SER A 60 -5.39 3.12 45.32
CA SER A 60 -6.83 2.83 45.42
C SER A 60 -7.47 2.59 44.05
N PRO A 61 -8.48 1.71 43.97
CA PRO A 61 -8.86 1.02 42.74
C PRO A 61 -10.04 1.72 42.06
N ALA A 62 -9.78 2.74 41.24
CA ALA A 62 -10.81 3.38 40.41
C ALA A 62 -10.17 4.17 39.26
N ALA A 63 -9.54 3.48 38.31
CA ALA A 63 -9.09 4.10 37.06
C ALA A 63 -9.15 3.09 35.90
N HIS A 64 -10.35 2.58 35.64
CA HIS A 64 -10.71 2.06 34.31
C HIS A 64 -11.83 2.92 33.73
N GLU A 65 -11.71 4.24 33.89
CA GLU A 65 -12.66 5.19 33.33
C GLU A 65 -12.07 5.80 32.07
N HIS A 66 -12.70 5.44 30.94
CA HIS A 66 -12.61 6.09 29.64
C HIS A 66 -11.23 6.10 28.97
N ARG A 67 -10.75 4.92 28.54
CA ARG A 67 -9.97 4.87 27.30
C ARG A 67 -10.94 5.21 26.16
N THR A 68 -11.02 6.50 25.82
CA THR A 68 -11.91 7.03 24.78
C THR A 68 -11.74 6.18 23.53
N ALA A 69 -12.82 5.53 23.07
CA ALA A 69 -12.78 4.76 21.83
C ALA A 69 -12.30 5.69 20.73
N LEU A 70 -11.22 5.31 20.04
CA LEU A 70 -10.67 6.14 18.97
C LEU A 70 -11.80 6.43 17.95
N PRO A 71 -12.04 7.70 17.59
CA PRO A 71 -13.12 8.02 16.66
C PRO A 71 -12.88 7.28 15.34
N ILE A 72 -13.96 6.82 14.73
CA ILE A 72 -13.90 6.14 13.43
C ILE A 72 -13.79 7.23 12.36
N PRO A 73 -12.84 7.14 11.41
CA PRO A 73 -12.70 8.15 10.36
C PRO A 73 -13.95 8.30 9.50
N ASP A 74 -14.25 9.52 9.05
CA ASP A 74 -15.31 9.76 8.07
C ASP A 74 -15.08 8.95 6.78
N GLY A 75 -16.15 8.41 6.21
CA GLY A 75 -16.07 7.56 5.01
C GLY A 75 -15.44 6.18 5.25
N TYR A 76 -15.48 5.68 6.49
CA TYR A 76 -14.93 4.38 6.90
C TYR A 76 -15.36 3.19 6.03
N GLU A 77 -16.56 3.22 5.44
CA GLU A 77 -17.01 2.16 4.54
C GLU A 77 -16.10 1.99 3.31
N LYS A 78 -15.50 3.08 2.82
CA LYS A 78 -14.51 3.03 1.74
C LYS A 78 -13.19 2.42 2.22
N ILE A 79 -12.84 2.68 3.49
CA ILE A 79 -11.62 2.15 4.11
C ILE A 79 -11.75 0.64 4.34
N THR A 80 -12.88 0.19 4.89
CA THR A 80 -13.15 -1.23 5.12
C THR A 80 -13.47 -1.99 3.83
N GLY A 81 -13.89 -1.29 2.78
CA GLY A 81 -14.30 -1.87 1.50
C GLY A 81 -15.67 -2.56 1.58
N ARG A 82 -16.47 -2.26 2.61
CA ARG A 82 -17.83 -2.79 2.82
C ARG A 82 -18.71 -1.77 3.50
N SER A 83 -19.95 -1.67 3.06
CA SER A 83 -20.99 -0.88 3.71
C SER A 83 -21.41 -1.46 5.05
N ASP A 84 -21.85 -0.62 5.98
CA ASP A 84 -22.48 -1.01 7.24
C ASP A 84 -23.65 -1.96 7.03
N ALA A 85 -24.50 -1.69 6.04
CA ALA A 85 -25.66 -2.55 5.74
C ALA A 85 -25.26 -4.01 5.46
N ALA A 86 -24.14 -4.21 4.75
CA ALA A 86 -23.64 -5.55 4.44
C ALA A 86 -23.07 -6.26 5.68
N VAL A 87 -22.35 -5.53 6.54
CA VAL A 87 -21.80 -6.07 7.79
C VAL A 87 -22.92 -6.38 8.78
N LEU A 88 -23.89 -5.48 8.92
CA LEU A 88 -25.06 -5.65 9.76
C LEU A 88 -25.85 -6.91 9.37
N LYS A 89 -26.16 -7.05 8.07
CA LYS A 89 -26.86 -8.24 7.55
C LYS A 89 -26.12 -9.55 7.84
N ALA A 90 -24.79 -9.53 7.82
CA ALA A 90 -23.99 -10.74 7.94
C ALA A 90 -23.60 -11.12 9.37
N SER A 91 -23.60 -10.15 10.28
CA SER A 91 -22.98 -10.31 11.60
C SER A 91 -23.81 -9.73 12.75
N GLY A 92 -24.94 -9.09 12.43
CA GLY A 92 -25.84 -8.46 13.38
C GLY A 92 -25.31 -7.15 13.99
N ARG A 93 -24.21 -6.59 13.47
CA ARG A 93 -23.59 -5.36 13.96
C ARG A 93 -23.04 -4.50 12.82
N THR A 94 -23.09 -3.20 12.98
CA THR A 94 -22.47 -2.18 12.12
C THR A 94 -20.96 -2.06 12.37
N TRP A 95 -20.23 -1.32 11.53
CA TRP A 95 -18.81 -1.04 11.75
C TRP A 95 -18.55 -0.34 13.09
N PRO A 96 -19.28 0.71 13.50
CA PRO A 96 -19.07 1.33 14.80
C PRO A 96 -19.21 0.37 15.98
N GLU A 97 -20.21 -0.50 15.94
CA GLU A 97 -20.43 -1.50 16.98
C GLU A 97 -19.33 -2.55 17.01
N TRP A 98 -18.88 -3.03 15.85
CA TRP A 98 -17.76 -3.98 15.76
C TRP A 98 -16.46 -3.39 16.27
N VAL A 99 -16.15 -2.15 15.87
CA VAL A 99 -14.93 -1.47 16.27
C VAL A 99 -14.92 -1.26 17.79
N ALA A 100 -16.00 -0.72 18.35
CA ALA A 100 -16.11 -0.53 19.79
C ALA A 100 -16.01 -1.85 20.56
N LEU A 101 -16.61 -2.93 20.03
CA LEU A 101 -16.57 -4.25 20.64
C LEU A 101 -15.16 -4.86 20.63
N LEU A 102 -14.44 -4.74 19.52
CA LEU A 102 -13.10 -5.28 19.36
C LEU A 102 -12.07 -4.46 20.16
N ASP A 103 -12.22 -3.14 20.24
CA ASP A 103 -11.38 -2.30 21.10
C ASP A 103 -11.53 -2.65 22.58
N ARG A 104 -12.76 -2.84 23.06
CA ARG A 104 -13.01 -3.29 24.44
C ARG A 104 -12.37 -4.64 24.76
N ARG A 105 -12.07 -5.45 23.74
CA ARG A 105 -11.39 -6.74 23.89
C ARG A 105 -9.88 -6.65 23.69
N GLY A 106 -9.33 -5.45 23.47
CA GLY A 106 -7.91 -5.26 23.22
C GLY A 106 -7.46 -5.82 21.87
N ALA A 107 -8.36 -5.93 20.89
CA ALA A 107 -8.06 -6.52 19.58
C ALA A 107 -6.94 -5.78 18.83
N ALA A 108 -6.71 -4.50 19.14
CA ALA A 108 -5.61 -3.74 18.56
C ALA A 108 -4.21 -4.31 18.89
N GLY A 109 -4.07 -5.06 19.99
CA GLY A 109 -2.83 -5.76 20.35
C GLY A 109 -2.81 -7.24 19.96
N MET A 110 -3.84 -7.74 19.26
CA MET A 110 -3.96 -9.14 18.90
C MET A 110 -3.42 -9.40 17.49
N GLU A 111 -2.88 -10.61 17.29
CA GLU A 111 -2.59 -11.13 15.95
C GLU A 111 -3.88 -11.28 15.13
N HIS A 112 -3.80 -11.03 13.84
CA HIS A 112 -4.93 -11.12 12.90
C HIS A 112 -5.76 -12.41 13.07
N ARG A 113 -5.08 -13.56 13.18
CA ARG A 113 -5.73 -14.87 13.35
C ARG A 113 -6.52 -14.95 14.66
N ALA A 114 -6.01 -14.32 15.72
CA ALA A 114 -6.68 -14.29 17.02
C ALA A 114 -7.94 -13.42 16.97
N ILE A 115 -7.91 -12.29 16.25
CA ILE A 115 -9.09 -11.45 16.03
C ILE A 115 -10.14 -12.20 15.20
N ALA A 116 -9.75 -12.84 14.09
CA ALA A 116 -10.69 -13.60 13.26
C ALA A 116 -11.32 -14.78 14.03
N LYS A 117 -10.51 -15.49 14.84
CA LYS A 117 -11.00 -16.54 15.73
C LYS A 117 -12.00 -15.99 16.76
N LEU A 118 -11.68 -14.86 17.39
CA LEU A 118 -12.57 -14.18 18.34
C LEU A 118 -13.91 -13.80 17.68
N VAL A 119 -13.86 -13.23 16.46
CA VAL A 119 -15.06 -12.82 15.71
C VAL A 119 -15.93 -14.04 15.34
N HIS A 120 -15.29 -15.13 14.90
CA HIS A 120 -16.00 -16.35 14.52
C HIS A 120 -16.58 -17.08 15.74
N GLU A 121 -15.74 -17.46 16.70
CA GLU A 121 -16.13 -18.38 17.78
C GLU A 121 -16.97 -17.67 18.85
N LYS A 122 -16.61 -16.45 19.25
CA LYS A 122 -17.27 -15.77 20.38
C LYS A 122 -18.53 -15.02 19.97
N TYR A 123 -18.65 -14.65 18.69
CA TYR A 123 -19.78 -13.85 18.20
C TYR A 123 -20.56 -14.52 17.08
N GLY A 124 -20.24 -15.78 16.74
CA GLY A 124 -21.02 -16.61 15.82
C GLY A 124 -21.03 -16.12 14.37
N VAL A 125 -20.07 -15.28 13.99
CA VAL A 125 -19.97 -14.76 12.62
C VAL A 125 -19.39 -15.83 11.71
N GLY A 126 -19.97 -16.06 10.53
CA GLY A 126 -19.41 -17.03 9.57
C GLY A 126 -17.95 -16.75 9.23
N GLU A 127 -17.16 -17.81 9.00
CA GLU A 127 -15.68 -17.75 8.89
C GLU A 127 -15.17 -16.70 7.88
N TRP A 128 -15.81 -16.62 6.71
CA TRP A 128 -15.47 -15.61 5.70
C TRP A 128 -15.76 -14.18 6.16
N TRP A 129 -16.88 -13.96 6.84
CA TRP A 129 -17.25 -12.65 7.38
C TRP A 129 -16.36 -12.25 8.56
N ALA A 130 -15.92 -13.21 9.38
CA ALA A 130 -15.00 -12.98 10.48
C ALA A 130 -13.65 -12.45 10.01
N GLN A 131 -13.10 -13.03 8.93
CA GLN A 131 -11.91 -12.50 8.24
C GLN A 131 -12.11 -11.05 7.80
N MET A 132 -13.28 -10.76 7.26
CA MET A 132 -13.56 -9.47 6.64
C MET A 132 -13.85 -8.35 7.62
N ILE A 133 -14.52 -8.67 8.74
CA ILE A 133 -14.64 -7.78 9.90
C ILE A 133 -13.26 -7.52 10.51
N THR A 134 -12.41 -8.54 10.62
CA THR A 134 -11.04 -8.39 11.13
C THR A 134 -10.22 -7.44 10.27
N VAL A 135 -10.22 -7.65 8.94
CA VAL A 135 -9.50 -6.77 8.00
C VAL A 135 -10.03 -5.34 8.06
N GLY A 136 -11.35 -5.16 8.13
CA GLY A 136 -11.94 -3.82 8.27
C GLY A 136 -11.55 -3.14 9.57
N TYR A 137 -11.63 -3.85 10.70
CA TYR A 137 -11.20 -3.36 12.00
C TYR A 137 -9.74 -2.90 12.02
N GLU A 138 -8.82 -3.74 11.51
CA GLU A 138 -7.39 -3.40 11.44
C GLU A 138 -7.16 -2.14 10.58
N ARG A 139 -7.94 -1.96 9.51
CA ARG A 139 -7.86 -0.75 8.67
C ARG A 139 -8.38 0.49 9.38
N LEU A 140 -9.48 0.38 10.12
CA LEU A 140 -10.05 1.51 10.87
C LEU A 140 -9.19 1.93 12.06
N ARG A 141 -8.40 1.00 12.60
CA ARG A 141 -7.44 1.28 13.67
C ARG A 141 -6.04 1.61 13.17
N GLY A 142 -5.85 1.72 11.85
CA GLY A 142 -4.54 2.02 11.25
C GLY A 142 -3.49 0.92 11.47
N LEU A 143 -3.90 -0.26 11.93
CA LEU A 143 -3.06 -1.44 12.12
C LEU A 143 -2.71 -2.11 10.80
N ARG A 144 -3.51 -1.84 9.75
CA ARG A 144 -3.30 -2.32 8.39
C ARG A 144 -3.76 -1.27 7.40
N ASP A 145 -2.90 -0.84 6.49
CA ASP A 145 -3.35 0.05 5.40
C ASP A 145 -4.06 -0.74 4.28
N VAL A 146 -4.92 -0.05 3.53
CA VAL A 146 -5.58 -0.59 2.34
C VAL A 146 -4.52 -0.99 1.30
N GLY A 147 -4.36 -2.30 1.05
CA GLY A 147 -3.40 -2.84 0.09
C GLY A 147 -2.08 -3.33 0.71
N GLN A 148 -1.95 -3.29 2.03
CA GLN A 148 -0.79 -3.84 2.76
C GLN A 148 -0.88 -5.38 2.87
N ARG A 149 0.18 -6.07 2.47
CA ARG A 149 0.36 -7.53 2.57
C ARG A 149 0.94 -7.92 3.94
N ARG A 150 0.90 -9.22 4.25
CA ARG A 150 1.35 -9.84 5.52
C ARG A 150 2.81 -9.53 5.93
N GLY A 151 3.62 -8.94 5.05
CA GLY A 151 4.99 -8.49 5.32
C GLY A 151 5.19 -6.97 5.36
N GLY A 152 4.11 -6.19 5.48
CA GLY A 152 4.16 -4.73 5.51
C GLY A 152 4.31 -4.05 4.15
N SER A 153 4.62 -4.81 3.10
CA SER A 153 4.70 -4.32 1.72
C SER A 153 3.32 -4.10 1.10
N TYR A 154 3.27 -3.23 0.12
CA TYR A 154 2.05 -2.86 -0.58
C TYR A 154 2.03 -3.43 -1.99
N GLU A 155 0.83 -3.50 -2.54
CA GLU A 155 0.61 -3.77 -3.95
C GLU A 155 -0.32 -2.75 -4.59
N ALA A 156 -0.13 -2.57 -5.90
CA ALA A 156 -0.97 -1.74 -6.73
C ALA A 156 -1.43 -2.58 -7.91
N SER A 157 -2.73 -2.55 -8.21
CA SER A 157 -3.31 -3.21 -9.38
C SER A 157 -4.12 -2.22 -10.20
N LYS A 158 -3.96 -2.30 -11.52
CA LYS A 158 -4.76 -1.56 -12.52
C LYS A 158 -5.00 -2.45 -13.73
N SER A 159 -6.15 -2.26 -14.36
CA SER A 159 -6.50 -3.00 -15.57
C SER A 159 -7.13 -2.10 -16.61
N VAL A 160 -7.02 -2.52 -17.87
CA VAL A 160 -7.66 -1.88 -19.01
C VAL A 160 -8.25 -2.95 -19.92
N THR A 161 -9.39 -2.63 -20.53
CA THR A 161 -10.01 -3.44 -21.58
C THR A 161 -9.91 -2.70 -22.91
N VAL A 162 -9.50 -3.42 -23.95
CA VAL A 162 -9.26 -2.89 -25.30
C VAL A 162 -10.09 -3.70 -26.32
N ALA A 163 -10.40 -3.07 -27.44
CA ALA A 163 -11.13 -3.68 -28.56
C ALA A 163 -10.14 -4.32 -29.55
N ALA A 164 -9.34 -5.28 -29.07
CA ALA A 164 -8.43 -6.05 -29.90
C ALA A 164 -8.32 -7.50 -29.41
N PRO A 165 -7.94 -8.45 -30.29
CA PRO A 165 -7.60 -9.82 -29.90
C PRO A 165 -6.50 -9.85 -28.83
N VAL A 166 -6.44 -10.92 -28.05
CA VAL A 166 -5.48 -11.02 -26.93
C VAL A 166 -4.04 -11.12 -27.43
N GLU A 167 -3.84 -11.64 -28.63
CA GLU A 167 -2.56 -11.78 -29.32
C GLU A 167 -1.96 -10.42 -29.67
N ALA A 168 -2.77 -9.49 -30.17
CA ALA A 168 -2.34 -8.11 -30.44
C ALA A 168 -1.95 -7.39 -29.15
N LEU A 169 -2.76 -7.55 -28.10
CA LEU A 169 -2.47 -6.99 -26.77
C LEU A 169 -1.20 -7.60 -26.16
N TRP A 170 -0.98 -8.90 -26.35
CA TRP A 170 0.22 -9.61 -25.93
C TRP A 170 1.45 -9.02 -26.61
N CYS A 171 1.44 -8.91 -27.94
CA CYS A 171 2.53 -8.31 -28.71
C CYS A 171 2.83 -6.87 -28.27
N ALA A 172 1.80 -6.05 -28.01
CA ALA A 172 1.98 -4.68 -27.54
C ALA A 172 2.74 -4.56 -26.21
N VAL A 173 2.74 -5.61 -25.38
CA VAL A 173 3.48 -5.68 -24.11
C VAL A 173 4.80 -6.43 -24.25
N HIS A 174 4.82 -7.54 -24.99
CA HIS A 174 5.97 -8.43 -25.14
C HIS A 174 7.07 -7.81 -26.01
N ASP A 175 6.69 -7.23 -27.15
CA ASP A 175 7.61 -6.63 -28.11
C ASP A 175 8.22 -5.34 -27.55
N PRO A 176 9.56 -5.22 -27.44
CA PRO A 176 10.21 -4.00 -26.98
C PRO A 176 9.86 -2.74 -27.78
N GLU A 177 9.71 -2.81 -29.09
CA GLU A 177 9.41 -1.66 -29.94
C GLU A 177 7.98 -1.18 -29.72
N GLN A 178 7.03 -2.11 -29.65
CA GLN A 178 5.64 -1.77 -29.34
C GLN A 178 5.48 -1.26 -27.91
N ARG A 179 6.19 -1.88 -26.97
CA ARG A 179 6.17 -1.46 -25.57
C ARG A 179 6.68 -0.04 -25.37
N LYS A 180 7.73 0.39 -26.09
CA LYS A 180 8.25 1.77 -26.02
C LYS A 180 7.20 2.82 -26.41
N ARG A 181 6.25 2.50 -27.29
CA ARG A 181 5.23 3.45 -27.79
C ARG A 181 4.25 3.90 -26.70
N TRP A 182 3.91 3.04 -25.74
CA TRP A 182 2.97 3.36 -24.66
C TRP A 182 3.61 3.39 -23.26
N LEU A 183 4.75 2.74 -23.09
CA LEU A 183 5.51 2.67 -21.84
C LEU A 183 6.95 3.21 -21.98
N PRO A 184 7.14 4.46 -22.45
CA PRO A 184 8.46 5.05 -22.61
C PRO A 184 9.14 5.30 -21.26
N GLY A 185 10.46 5.09 -21.21
CA GLY A 185 11.29 5.40 -20.03
C GLY A 185 11.14 4.42 -18.87
N VAL A 186 10.37 3.33 -19.02
CA VAL A 186 10.30 2.25 -18.04
C VAL A 186 11.26 1.14 -18.45
N GLU A 187 12.34 1.02 -17.71
CA GLU A 187 13.23 -0.13 -17.80
C GLU A 187 12.58 -1.32 -17.08
N LEU A 188 12.34 -2.39 -17.85
CA LEU A 188 11.80 -3.63 -17.34
C LEU A 188 12.43 -4.85 -18.02
N GLU A 189 12.45 -5.95 -17.30
CA GLU A 189 12.97 -7.25 -17.74
C GLU A 189 11.87 -8.30 -17.58
N ILE A 190 11.47 -8.94 -18.68
CA ILE A 190 10.52 -10.06 -18.65
C ILE A 190 11.28 -11.32 -18.21
N ARG A 191 10.96 -11.82 -17.02
CA ARG A 191 11.56 -13.04 -16.44
C ARG A 191 10.91 -14.31 -16.96
N THR A 192 9.60 -14.27 -17.12
CA THR A 192 8.81 -15.41 -17.62
C THR A 192 7.63 -14.87 -18.39
N ALA A 193 7.35 -15.45 -19.55
CA ALA A 193 6.20 -15.15 -20.37
C ALA A 193 5.49 -16.46 -20.70
N THR A 194 4.21 -16.55 -20.38
CA THR A 194 3.33 -17.65 -20.76
C THR A 194 2.31 -17.09 -21.72
N GLU A 195 2.54 -17.28 -23.02
CA GLU A 195 1.68 -16.72 -24.06
C GLU A 195 0.33 -17.44 -24.16
N PRO A 196 -0.80 -16.74 -24.37
CA PRO A 196 -1.02 -15.29 -24.25
C PRO A 196 -1.63 -14.93 -22.88
N LYS A 197 -1.19 -15.58 -21.79
CA LYS A 197 -1.85 -15.56 -20.47
C LYS A 197 -1.22 -14.60 -19.47
N SER A 198 0.10 -14.65 -19.31
CA SER A 198 0.76 -13.85 -18.25
C SER A 198 2.24 -13.58 -18.50
N MET A 199 2.74 -12.50 -17.89
CA MET A 199 4.17 -12.20 -17.81
C MET A 199 4.57 -11.85 -16.37
N ARG A 200 5.75 -12.34 -15.96
CA ARG A 200 6.44 -11.98 -14.72
C ARG A 200 7.59 -11.05 -15.07
N ILE A 201 7.57 -9.85 -14.50
CA ILE A 201 8.43 -8.75 -14.91
C ILE A 201 9.18 -8.19 -13.70
N ARG A 202 10.48 -7.94 -13.89
CA ARG A 202 11.32 -7.18 -12.96
C ARG A 202 11.36 -5.74 -13.43
N LEU A 203 11.03 -4.79 -12.56
CA LEU A 203 11.21 -3.36 -12.84
C LEU A 203 12.59 -2.91 -12.36
N ALA A 204 13.17 -1.87 -12.98
CA ALA A 204 14.53 -1.40 -12.68
C ALA A 204 14.75 -0.87 -11.25
N ASP A 205 13.68 -0.53 -10.54
CA ASP A 205 13.68 -0.17 -9.12
C ASP A 205 13.72 -1.39 -8.19
N GLY A 206 13.74 -2.61 -8.74
CA GLY A 206 13.70 -3.84 -7.98
C GLY A 206 12.30 -4.22 -7.50
N LEU A 207 11.24 -3.63 -8.06
CA LEU A 207 9.87 -4.09 -7.87
C LEU A 207 9.55 -5.29 -8.78
N ARG A 208 8.50 -6.02 -8.42
CA ARG A 208 7.99 -7.13 -9.22
C ARG A 208 6.65 -6.72 -9.80
N MET A 209 6.48 -6.97 -11.09
CA MET A 209 5.24 -6.72 -11.80
C MET A 209 4.72 -8.01 -12.43
N GLU A 210 3.43 -8.21 -12.35
CA GLU A 210 2.72 -9.29 -13.02
C GLU A 210 1.74 -8.68 -14.00
N ALA A 211 1.84 -9.10 -15.26
CA ALA A 211 0.88 -8.76 -16.30
C ALA A 211 0.02 -9.99 -16.59
N TYR A 212 -1.30 -9.82 -16.59
CA TYR A 212 -2.28 -10.86 -16.89
C TYR A 212 -3.14 -10.43 -18.06
N PHE A 213 -3.30 -11.32 -19.01
CA PHE A 213 -4.03 -11.10 -20.25
C PHE A 213 -5.28 -11.97 -20.23
N THR A 214 -6.40 -11.42 -20.66
CA THR A 214 -7.68 -12.14 -20.66
C THR A 214 -8.41 -11.84 -21.96
N ALA A 215 -8.62 -12.87 -22.78
CA ALA A 215 -9.52 -12.78 -23.92
C ALA A 215 -10.97 -12.60 -23.42
N LYS A 216 -11.70 -11.68 -24.05
CA LYS A 216 -13.11 -11.37 -23.78
C LYS A 216 -13.92 -11.47 -25.09
N GLY A 217 -13.63 -12.50 -25.88
CA GLY A 217 -14.12 -12.68 -27.24
C GLY A 217 -13.03 -12.45 -28.30
N PRO A 218 -13.36 -12.64 -29.59
CA PRO A 218 -12.37 -12.64 -30.67
C PRO A 218 -11.74 -11.25 -30.94
N ALA A 219 -12.46 -10.17 -30.64
CA ALA A 219 -12.00 -8.79 -30.90
C ALA A 219 -11.92 -7.93 -29.63
N LYS A 220 -11.83 -8.56 -28.45
CA LYS A 220 -11.80 -7.84 -27.18
C LYS A 220 -10.97 -8.57 -26.16
N SER A 221 -10.14 -7.84 -25.44
CA SER A 221 -9.26 -8.41 -24.43
C SER A 221 -9.00 -7.42 -23.30
N ALA A 222 -8.44 -7.90 -22.20
CA ALA A 222 -8.05 -7.08 -21.06
C ALA A 222 -6.63 -7.39 -20.60
N LEU A 223 -5.92 -6.35 -20.17
CA LEU A 223 -4.64 -6.42 -19.49
C LEU A 223 -4.82 -5.95 -18.06
N ALA A 224 -4.41 -6.77 -17.09
CA ALA A 224 -4.28 -6.39 -15.69
C ALA A 224 -2.80 -6.37 -15.30
N VAL A 225 -2.36 -5.27 -14.70
CA VAL A 225 -1.00 -5.08 -14.18
C VAL A 225 -1.06 -5.01 -12.66
N GLN A 226 -0.26 -5.84 -12.01
CA GLN A 226 -0.09 -5.85 -10.56
C GLN A 226 1.37 -5.63 -10.20
N VAL A 227 1.67 -4.55 -9.48
CA VAL A 227 3.00 -4.25 -8.94
C VAL A 227 3.02 -4.61 -7.47
N GLN A 228 4.07 -5.33 -7.06
CA GLN A 228 4.28 -5.85 -5.72
C GLN A 228 5.57 -5.32 -5.11
N GLY A 229 5.63 -5.28 -3.78
CA GLY A 229 6.82 -4.89 -3.03
C GLY A 229 6.93 -3.38 -2.81
N LEU A 230 5.83 -2.66 -2.95
CA LEU A 230 5.79 -1.21 -2.72
C LEU A 230 6.02 -0.92 -1.22
N PRO A 231 6.83 0.09 -0.86
CA PRO A 231 7.25 0.30 0.52
C PRO A 231 6.14 0.87 1.42
N ASP A 232 5.22 1.65 0.83
CA ASP A 232 4.19 2.36 1.56
C ASP A 232 2.96 2.62 0.68
N ARG A 233 1.89 3.12 1.32
CA ARG A 233 0.63 3.48 0.67
C ARG A 233 0.79 4.57 -0.38
N LYS A 234 1.68 5.54 -0.17
CA LYS A 234 1.91 6.65 -1.11
C LYS A 234 2.51 6.12 -2.41
N ALA A 235 3.48 5.20 -2.31
CA ALA A 235 4.05 4.50 -3.45
C ALA A 235 3.01 3.65 -4.18
N ALA A 236 2.11 2.97 -3.45
CA ALA A 236 1.03 2.21 -4.07
C ALA A 236 0.02 3.08 -4.81
N GLN A 237 -0.31 4.25 -4.27
CA GLN A 237 -1.19 5.21 -4.93
C GLN A 237 -0.53 5.81 -6.18
N ALA A 238 0.74 6.25 -6.08
CA ALA A 238 1.51 6.74 -7.22
C ALA A 238 1.64 5.69 -8.34
N ALA A 239 1.83 4.42 -7.97
CA ALA A 239 1.84 3.31 -8.93
C ALA A 239 0.48 3.15 -9.63
N LYS A 240 -0.65 3.27 -8.89
CA LYS A 240 -1.99 3.20 -9.50
C LYS A 240 -2.25 4.32 -10.49
N GLU A 241 -1.81 5.53 -10.19
CA GLU A 241 -1.93 6.70 -11.08
C GLU A 241 -1.09 6.50 -12.33
N PHE A 242 0.20 6.21 -12.15
CA PHE A 242 1.14 5.95 -13.24
C PHE A 242 0.64 4.84 -14.18
N TRP A 243 0.27 3.67 -13.65
CA TRP A 243 -0.23 2.58 -14.48
C TRP A 243 -1.59 2.87 -15.09
N GLY A 244 -2.42 3.69 -14.45
CA GLY A 244 -3.66 4.17 -15.04
C GLY A 244 -3.42 4.97 -16.32
N GLU A 245 -2.50 5.93 -16.27
CA GLU A 245 -2.11 6.73 -17.44
C GLU A 245 -1.49 5.88 -18.55
N ARG A 246 -0.56 4.97 -18.21
CA ARG A 246 0.10 4.11 -19.20
C ARG A 246 -0.86 3.15 -19.87
N LEU A 247 -1.76 2.53 -19.12
CA LEU A 247 -2.77 1.64 -19.68
C LEU A 247 -3.81 2.40 -20.52
N ALA A 248 -4.10 3.66 -20.21
CA ALA A 248 -4.91 4.51 -21.08
C ALA A 248 -4.19 4.81 -22.40
N ALA A 249 -2.87 5.10 -22.37
CA ALA A 249 -2.06 5.27 -23.57
C ALA A 249 -2.01 4.00 -24.42
N LEU A 250 -1.88 2.82 -23.81
CA LEU A 250 -1.96 1.52 -24.49
C LEU A 250 -3.31 1.34 -25.19
N LYS A 251 -4.41 1.64 -24.50
CA LYS A 251 -5.75 1.55 -25.09
C LYS A 251 -5.91 2.49 -26.30
N ALA A 252 -5.40 3.72 -26.19
CA ALA A 252 -5.43 4.68 -27.30
C ALA A 252 -4.55 4.25 -28.47
N LEU A 253 -3.41 3.61 -28.20
CA LEU A 253 -2.51 3.05 -29.21
C LEU A 253 -3.23 1.96 -30.02
N ILE A 254 -3.81 0.98 -29.32
CA ILE A 254 -4.51 -0.15 -29.93
C ILE A 254 -5.76 0.29 -30.69
N ALA A 255 -6.46 1.33 -30.22
CA ALA A 255 -7.64 1.84 -30.93
C ALA A 255 -7.33 2.56 -32.25
N ARG A 256 -6.06 2.84 -32.55
CA ARG A 256 -5.61 3.50 -33.79
C ARG A 256 -5.05 2.52 -34.82
N GLU A 257 -4.88 1.26 -34.44
CA GLU A 257 -4.40 0.17 -35.29
C GLU A 257 -5.60 -0.63 -35.81
#